data_AF-A0A7U6QNR2-F1
#
_entry.id   AF-A0A7U6QNR2-F1
#
_cell.length_a   1.000
_cell.length_b   1.000
_cell.length_c   1.000
_cell.angle_alpha   90.00
_cell.angle_beta   90.00
_cell.angle_gamma   90.00
#
_symmetry.space_group_name_H-M   'P 1'
#
loop_
_entity.id
_entity.type
_entity.pdbx_description
1 polymer ?
#
loop_
_entity_poly.entity_id
_entity_poly.type
_entity_poly.pdbx_seq_one_letter_code
_entity_poly.pdbx_strand_id
1 'polypeptide(L)'
;MPNSLSIAKERISQISDIATSYVQKDKSLFDHFIHSYYEPLHQETAEAISNADLAGMALHHFTLLKAYDCSKPQLAVLNPLAEEQHFHSSHTVIQIVAYDRPFLVDTILMSLEAEGIDVHRTYNIIVSVKRDEDGQITYVEGAHESATSHMSLIHCEIAYQDNENLEALQQMLMSKIDTLDIVVGDWKQMRAQLNDIKAELSSKPLPEVFYSQQEIQAFLDWILDDHFIFLGYREYRLEGGHEIEVAEPTNLDLFAIGNSGLGLLRGSEEDKISESFNQLPKGLKQLLTEPRVLMLSKSSRVSPIHRSVYMDFLGIHKFDDNGKLIGEYRFIGLLTSQAYQLTVQQIPLLREKANKIMAMAELPRGGHAYHKLMHVINTLPRDDLFQASVEELYPIVSGISQLQDKRAYAYLAVSTITNVLSRAWFIFHVISSTLSYASKYKTF
;
A
#
# COMPACT_ATOMS: atom_id res chain seq x y z
N MET A 1 -18.52 38.53 -0.85
CA MET A 1 -18.33 38.14 -2.26
C MET A 1 -18.29 36.63 -2.28
N PRO A 2 -19.02 35.93 -3.15
CA PRO A 2 -18.91 34.49 -3.21
C PRO A 2 -17.52 34.17 -3.76
N ASN A 3 -16.60 33.72 -2.90
CA ASN A 3 -15.37 33.07 -3.33
C ASN A 3 -15.80 31.78 -4.03
N SER A 4 -16.02 31.81 -5.34
CA SER A 4 -16.16 30.56 -6.09
C SER A 4 -14.78 29.92 -6.15
N LEU A 5 -14.61 28.81 -5.44
CA LEU A 5 -13.42 27.99 -5.51
C LEU A 5 -13.21 27.44 -6.94
N SER A 6 -14.27 27.36 -7.74
CA SER A 6 -14.28 26.87 -9.13
C SER A 6 -14.17 28.00 -10.15
N ILE A 7 -13.64 27.68 -11.33
CA ILE A 7 -13.64 28.56 -12.51
C ILE A 7 -15.07 29.00 -12.87
N ALA A 8 -15.26 30.29 -13.16
CA ALA A 8 -16.55 30.81 -13.60
C ALA A 8 -17.05 30.11 -14.88
N LYS A 9 -18.34 29.75 -14.92
CA LYS A 9 -18.95 29.04 -16.07
C LYS A 9 -18.72 29.75 -17.40
N GLU A 10 -18.81 31.08 -17.41
CA GLU A 10 -18.54 31.91 -18.59
C GLU A 10 -17.12 31.71 -19.12
N ARG A 11 -16.12 31.63 -18.23
CA ARG A 11 -14.74 31.38 -18.61
C ARG A 11 -14.57 29.96 -19.16
N ILE A 12 -15.23 28.95 -18.58
CA ILE A 12 -15.21 27.59 -19.14
C ILE A 12 -15.80 27.57 -20.55
N SER A 13 -16.91 28.27 -20.80
CA SER A 13 -17.48 28.40 -22.14
C SER A 13 -16.51 29.04 -23.14
N GLN A 14 -15.78 30.09 -22.74
CA GLN A 14 -14.74 30.70 -23.58
C GLN A 14 -13.60 29.72 -23.90
N ILE A 15 -13.17 28.92 -22.93
CA ILE A 15 -12.14 27.89 -23.13
C ILE A 15 -12.66 26.81 -24.10
N SER A 16 -13.93 26.40 -23.96
CA SER A 16 -14.56 25.43 -24.86
C SER A 16 -14.66 25.94 -26.29
N ASP A 17 -15.02 27.21 -26.48
CA ASP A 17 -15.08 27.82 -27.81
C ASP A 17 -13.72 27.80 -28.52
N ILE A 18 -12.63 28.03 -27.78
CA ILE A 18 -11.26 27.93 -28.31
C ILE A 18 -10.97 26.48 -28.71
N ALA A 19 -11.17 25.52 -27.81
CA ALA A 19 -10.83 24.11 -28.06
C ALA A 19 -11.66 23.49 -29.19
N THR A 20 -12.95 23.79 -29.26
CA THR A 20 -13.87 23.22 -30.26
C THR A 20 -13.63 23.74 -31.68
N SER A 21 -12.86 24.83 -31.84
CA SER A 21 -12.36 25.26 -33.15
C SER A 21 -11.44 24.21 -33.79
N TYR A 22 -10.81 23.35 -32.97
CA TYR A 22 -9.92 22.26 -33.39
C TYR A 22 -10.63 20.90 -33.50
N VAL A 23 -11.83 20.72 -32.91
CA VAL A 23 -12.57 19.44 -32.87
C VAL A 23 -13.99 19.60 -33.42
N GLN A 24 -14.10 19.66 -34.75
CA GLN A 24 -15.40 19.89 -35.40
C GLN A 24 -16.36 18.69 -35.29
N LYS A 25 -15.85 17.45 -35.28
CA LYS A 25 -16.67 16.23 -35.31
C LYS A 25 -17.29 15.89 -33.94
N ASP A 26 -16.62 16.26 -32.84
CA ASP A 26 -17.02 15.89 -31.47
C ASP A 26 -17.31 17.10 -30.57
N LYS A 27 -17.64 18.25 -31.18
CA LYS A 27 -17.83 19.53 -30.47
C LYS A 27 -18.75 19.40 -29.25
N SER A 28 -19.93 18.79 -29.41
CA SER A 28 -20.88 18.63 -28.32
C SER A 28 -20.36 17.73 -27.19
N LEU A 29 -19.63 16.67 -27.52
CA LEU A 29 -19.05 15.76 -26.53
C LEU A 29 -17.92 16.46 -25.75
N PHE A 30 -17.08 17.22 -26.46
CA PHE A 30 -16.02 18.01 -25.84
C PHE A 30 -16.57 19.11 -24.92
N ASP A 31 -17.64 19.81 -25.33
CA ASP A 31 -18.31 20.83 -24.50
C ASP A 31 -18.77 20.23 -23.16
N HIS A 32 -19.34 19.02 -23.16
CA HIS A 32 -19.72 18.34 -21.90
C HIS A 32 -18.48 17.94 -21.09
N PHE A 33 -17.46 17.39 -21.75
CA PHE A 33 -16.21 16.98 -21.12
C PHE A 33 -15.55 18.14 -20.38
N ILE A 34 -15.37 19.30 -21.01
CA ILE A 34 -14.57 20.38 -20.43
C ILE A 34 -15.21 21.00 -19.19
N HIS A 35 -16.55 21.01 -19.13
CA HIS A 35 -17.28 21.47 -17.96
C HIS A 35 -17.03 20.59 -16.74
N SER A 36 -16.93 19.28 -16.92
CA SER A 36 -16.49 18.37 -15.85
C SER A 36 -14.98 18.48 -15.63
N TYR A 37 -14.17 18.46 -16.69
CA TYR A 37 -12.70 18.37 -16.61
C TYR A 37 -12.07 19.42 -15.68
N TYR A 38 -12.58 20.65 -15.71
CA TYR A 38 -12.07 21.75 -14.88
C TYR A 38 -12.86 22.00 -13.58
N GLU A 39 -13.83 21.16 -13.25
CA GLU A 39 -14.55 21.24 -11.96
C GLU A 39 -13.60 21.18 -10.74
N PRO A 40 -12.55 20.33 -10.73
CA PRO A 40 -11.59 20.28 -9.61
C PRO A 40 -10.56 21.41 -9.62
N LEU A 41 -10.41 22.16 -10.72
CA LEU A 41 -9.36 23.17 -10.86
C LEU A 41 -9.74 24.46 -10.13
N HIS A 42 -8.93 24.83 -9.14
CA HIS A 42 -9.16 26.02 -8.34
C HIS A 42 -9.02 27.30 -9.19
N GLN A 43 -9.90 28.28 -8.98
CA GLN A 43 -9.89 29.53 -9.75
C GLN A 43 -8.55 30.26 -9.67
N GLU A 44 -7.93 30.34 -8.48
CA GLU A 44 -6.62 31.00 -8.30
C GLU A 44 -5.53 30.37 -9.17
N THR A 45 -5.52 29.04 -9.30
CA THR A 45 -4.58 28.33 -10.18
C THR A 45 -4.90 28.61 -11.64
N ALA A 46 -6.18 28.60 -12.01
CA ALA A 46 -6.60 28.87 -13.38
C ALA A 46 -6.29 30.31 -13.81
N GLU A 47 -6.33 31.31 -12.93
CA GLU A 47 -5.99 32.71 -13.24
C GLU A 47 -4.55 32.89 -13.75
N ALA A 48 -3.63 32.00 -13.34
CA ALA A 48 -2.26 32.01 -13.81
C ALA A 48 -2.07 31.38 -15.22
N ILE A 49 -3.11 30.78 -15.79
CA ILE A 49 -3.05 30.03 -17.05
C ILE A 49 -3.95 30.70 -18.09
N SER A 50 -3.45 30.86 -19.32
CA SER A 50 -4.24 31.45 -20.40
C SER A 50 -5.40 30.53 -20.81
N ASN A 51 -6.49 31.10 -21.32
CA ASN A 51 -7.61 30.29 -21.83
C ASN A 51 -7.19 29.41 -23.02
N ALA A 52 -6.19 29.84 -23.81
CA ALA A 52 -5.66 29.05 -24.92
C ALA A 52 -4.91 27.81 -24.40
N ASP A 53 -4.08 27.97 -23.36
CA ASP A 53 -3.35 26.84 -22.79
C ASP A 53 -4.29 25.87 -22.07
N LEU A 54 -5.29 26.37 -21.34
CA LEU A 54 -6.35 25.52 -20.76
C LEU A 54 -7.12 24.76 -21.87
N ALA A 55 -7.42 25.41 -22.99
CA ALA A 55 -8.07 24.75 -24.11
C ALA A 55 -7.22 23.62 -24.68
N GLY A 56 -5.92 23.86 -24.92
CA GLY A 56 -4.99 22.84 -25.41
C GLY A 56 -4.77 21.69 -24.42
N MET A 57 -4.64 21.98 -23.13
CA MET A 57 -4.50 20.97 -22.08
C MET A 57 -5.69 19.99 -22.08
N ALA A 58 -6.92 20.52 -22.07
CA ALA A 58 -8.13 19.72 -22.09
C ALA A 58 -8.29 18.95 -23.41
N LEU A 59 -7.96 19.58 -24.54
CA LEU A 59 -8.01 18.97 -25.87
C LEU A 59 -7.07 17.76 -26.00
N HIS A 60 -5.83 17.92 -25.56
CA HIS A 60 -4.86 16.83 -25.56
C HIS A 60 -5.34 15.66 -24.68
N HIS A 61 -5.84 15.96 -23.48
CA HIS A 61 -6.31 14.93 -22.56
C HIS A 61 -7.57 14.22 -23.05
N PHE A 62 -8.49 14.96 -23.69
CA PHE A 62 -9.66 14.40 -24.35
C PHE A 62 -9.27 13.46 -25.49
N THR A 63 -8.23 13.81 -26.25
CA THR A 63 -7.68 12.95 -27.31
C THR A 63 -7.15 11.63 -26.75
N LEU A 64 -6.42 11.67 -25.63
CA LEU A 64 -5.99 10.46 -24.91
C LEU A 64 -7.20 9.64 -24.43
N LEU A 65 -8.24 10.31 -23.92
CA LEU A 65 -9.46 9.62 -23.46
C LEU A 65 -10.15 8.88 -24.61
N LYS A 66 -10.23 9.50 -25.79
CA LYS A 66 -10.78 8.86 -27.00
C LYS A 66 -9.92 7.72 -27.52
N ALA A 67 -8.61 7.79 -27.35
CA ALA A 67 -7.68 6.74 -27.75
C ALA A 67 -7.69 5.51 -26.81
N TYR A 68 -8.28 5.64 -25.62
CA TYR A 68 -8.36 4.55 -24.65
C TYR A 68 -9.28 3.42 -25.11
N ASP A 69 -8.69 2.27 -25.45
CA ASP A 69 -9.32 1.09 -26.04
C ASP A 69 -9.83 0.06 -25.01
N CYS A 70 -9.87 0.43 -23.73
CA CYS A 70 -10.24 -0.46 -22.61
C CYS A 70 -9.25 -1.59 -22.30
N SER A 71 -8.08 -1.63 -22.95
CA SER A 71 -7.05 -2.64 -22.70
C SER A 71 -5.89 -2.11 -21.85
N LYS A 72 -5.40 -0.90 -22.16
CA LYS A 72 -4.21 -0.32 -21.52
C LYS A 72 -4.40 1.15 -21.15
N PRO A 73 -3.88 1.58 -19.98
CA PRO A 73 -3.72 3.00 -19.64
C PRO A 73 -3.12 3.79 -20.80
N GLN A 74 -3.71 4.94 -21.13
CA GLN A 74 -3.07 5.93 -22.00
C GLN A 74 -2.25 6.85 -21.12
N LEU A 75 -0.97 7.00 -21.42
CA LEU A 75 -0.06 7.87 -20.69
C LEU A 75 0.79 8.64 -21.69
N ALA A 76 0.87 9.95 -21.49
CA ALA A 76 1.77 10.82 -22.24
C ALA A 76 2.64 11.62 -21.28
N VAL A 77 3.95 11.63 -21.53
CA VAL A 77 4.94 12.49 -20.85
C VAL A 77 5.56 13.39 -21.91
N LEU A 78 5.35 14.71 -21.82
CA LEU A 78 5.74 15.63 -22.88
C LEU A 78 6.15 17.01 -22.37
N ASN A 79 7.03 17.66 -23.12
CA ASN A 79 7.32 19.08 -23.03
C ASN A 79 6.44 19.79 -24.07
N PRO A 80 5.34 20.46 -23.68
CA PRO A 80 4.30 20.86 -24.63
C PRO A 80 4.76 22.01 -25.54
N LEU A 81 4.48 21.85 -26.84
CA LEU A 81 4.68 22.86 -27.87
C LEU A 81 3.30 23.29 -28.40
N ALA A 82 3.00 24.59 -28.45
CA ALA A 82 1.66 25.01 -28.87
C ALA A 82 1.32 24.71 -30.33
N GLU A 83 2.33 24.54 -31.18
CA GLU A 83 2.10 24.13 -32.58
C GLU A 83 1.59 22.68 -32.67
N GLU A 84 1.92 21.84 -31.69
CA GLU A 84 1.57 20.41 -31.70
C GLU A 84 0.43 20.07 -30.73
N GLN A 85 0.51 20.54 -29.48
CA GLN A 85 -0.47 20.23 -28.43
C GLN A 85 -1.43 21.38 -28.13
N HIS A 86 -1.28 22.54 -28.77
CA HIS A 86 -2.13 23.73 -28.58
C HIS A 86 -2.03 24.39 -27.20
N PHE A 87 -1.01 24.06 -26.40
CA PHE A 87 -0.69 24.76 -25.16
C PHE A 87 0.82 24.85 -24.92
N HIS A 88 1.25 25.79 -24.09
CA HIS A 88 2.61 25.91 -23.59
C HIS A 88 2.68 25.62 -22.09
N SER A 89 3.82 25.09 -21.64
CA SER A 89 4.19 25.03 -20.22
C SER A 89 5.71 25.11 -20.09
N SER A 90 6.19 25.74 -19.02
CA SER A 90 7.60 25.67 -18.60
C SER A 90 7.94 24.36 -17.89
N HIS A 91 6.94 23.50 -17.70
CA HIS A 91 7.03 22.22 -17.01
C HIS A 91 6.91 21.06 -18.00
N THR A 92 7.45 19.90 -17.62
CA THR A 92 7.07 18.65 -18.27
C THR A 92 5.68 18.27 -17.77
N VAL A 93 4.83 17.85 -18.70
CA VAL A 93 3.43 17.51 -18.43
C VAL A 93 3.24 16.01 -18.57
N ILE A 94 2.59 15.42 -17.57
CA ILE A 94 2.13 14.05 -17.58
C ILE A 94 0.60 14.06 -17.63
N GLN A 95 0.04 13.39 -18.63
CA GLN A 95 -1.40 13.15 -18.72
C GLN A 95 -1.67 11.64 -18.74
N ILE A 96 -2.57 11.19 -17.88
CA ILE A 96 -2.90 9.77 -17.70
C ILE A 96 -4.40 9.59 -17.83
N VAL A 97 -4.81 8.65 -18.67
CA VAL A 97 -6.16 8.10 -18.72
C VAL A 97 -6.08 6.62 -18.40
N ALA A 98 -6.64 6.24 -17.25
CA ALA A 98 -6.73 4.85 -16.82
C ALA A 98 -8.11 4.59 -16.23
N TYR A 99 -8.48 3.32 -16.04
CA TYR A 99 -9.61 3.05 -15.15
C TYR A 99 -9.33 3.60 -13.76
N ASP A 100 -10.38 4.04 -13.08
CA ASP A 100 -10.30 4.50 -11.72
C ASP A 100 -9.93 3.33 -10.79
N ARG A 101 -8.92 3.58 -9.95
CA ARG A 101 -8.34 2.60 -9.04
C ARG A 101 -8.03 3.31 -7.73
N PRO A 102 -8.31 2.67 -6.58
CA PRO A 102 -7.80 3.15 -5.31
C PRO A 102 -6.29 3.37 -5.39
N PHE A 103 -5.80 4.47 -4.83
CA PHE A 103 -4.37 4.81 -4.73
C PHE A 103 -3.65 5.11 -6.05
N LEU A 104 -4.35 5.29 -7.18
CA LEU A 104 -3.72 5.62 -8.46
C LEU A 104 -2.91 6.92 -8.37
N VAL A 105 -3.55 8.01 -7.91
CA VAL A 105 -2.89 9.31 -7.77
C VAL A 105 -1.69 9.22 -6.83
N ASP A 106 -1.88 8.66 -5.62
CA ASP A 106 -0.80 8.49 -4.64
C ASP A 106 0.38 7.70 -5.21
N THR A 107 0.10 6.64 -5.98
CA THR A 107 1.12 5.79 -6.62
C THR A 107 1.95 6.55 -7.63
N ILE A 108 1.33 7.43 -8.44
CA ILE A 108 2.05 8.28 -9.39
C ILE A 108 2.92 9.28 -8.65
N LEU A 109 2.36 9.99 -7.67
CA LEU A 109 3.07 11.02 -6.92
C LEU A 109 4.28 10.44 -6.16
N MET A 110 4.10 9.32 -5.43
CA MET A 110 5.20 8.67 -4.71
C MET A 110 6.29 8.14 -5.65
N SER A 111 5.92 7.77 -6.89
CA SER A 111 6.89 7.25 -7.87
C SER A 111 7.72 8.38 -8.47
N LEU A 112 7.13 9.56 -8.68
CA LEU A 112 7.85 10.76 -9.08
C LEU A 112 8.79 11.24 -7.97
N GLU A 113 8.32 11.28 -6.73
CA GLU A 113 9.12 11.65 -5.57
C GLU A 113 10.31 10.69 -5.36
N ALA A 114 10.13 9.40 -5.58
CA ALA A 114 11.20 8.41 -5.48
C ALA A 114 12.34 8.61 -6.50
N GLU A 115 12.05 9.21 -7.65
CA GLU A 115 13.03 9.62 -8.66
C GLU A 115 13.60 11.03 -8.39
N GLY A 116 13.20 11.68 -7.29
CA GLY A 116 13.62 13.04 -6.95
C GLY A 116 13.01 14.10 -7.87
N ILE A 117 11.88 13.79 -8.51
CA ILE A 117 11.19 14.71 -9.43
C ILE A 117 10.14 15.49 -8.64
N ASP A 118 10.33 16.81 -8.57
CA ASP A 118 9.38 17.71 -7.92
C ASP A 118 8.08 17.81 -8.73
N VAL A 119 6.95 17.61 -8.04
CA VAL A 119 5.61 17.82 -8.59
C VAL A 119 5.16 19.24 -8.27
N HIS A 120 4.91 20.05 -9.30
CA HIS A 120 4.46 21.43 -9.12
C HIS A 120 2.94 21.52 -8.98
N ARG A 121 2.21 20.77 -9.82
CA ARG A 121 0.75 20.77 -9.82
C ARG A 121 0.23 19.41 -10.19
N THR A 122 -0.88 19.02 -9.57
CA THR A 122 -1.65 17.84 -9.97
C THR A 122 -3.13 18.15 -9.83
N TYR A 123 -3.90 17.77 -10.82
CA TYR A 123 -5.36 17.75 -10.72
C TYR A 123 -5.88 16.48 -11.38
N ASN A 124 -6.87 15.88 -10.75
CA ASN A 124 -7.48 14.65 -11.20
C ASN A 124 -8.99 14.79 -11.25
N ILE A 125 -9.61 14.09 -12.20
CA ILE A 125 -11.05 13.93 -12.26
C ILE A 125 -11.41 12.49 -12.57
N ILE A 126 -12.49 12.02 -11.97
CA ILE A 126 -13.11 10.75 -12.32
C ILE A 126 -14.30 11.05 -13.24
N VAL A 127 -14.36 10.38 -14.37
CA VAL A 127 -15.44 10.53 -15.36
C VAL A 127 -16.10 9.20 -15.66
N SER A 128 -17.41 9.22 -15.86
CA SER A 128 -18.18 8.12 -16.42
C SER A 128 -18.22 8.28 -17.94
N VAL A 129 -18.01 7.17 -18.66
CA VAL A 129 -17.90 7.17 -20.12
C VAL A 129 -18.85 6.11 -20.68
N LYS A 130 -19.67 6.48 -21.67
CA LYS A 130 -20.44 5.53 -22.47
C LYS A 130 -19.84 5.42 -23.86
N ARG A 131 -19.74 4.19 -24.36
CA ARG A 131 -19.24 3.87 -25.70
C ARG A 131 -20.33 3.20 -26.53
N ASP A 132 -20.29 3.39 -27.84
CA ASP A 132 -21.10 2.64 -28.80
C ASP A 132 -20.49 1.27 -29.14
N GLU A 133 -21.13 0.54 -30.07
CA GLU A 133 -20.69 -0.79 -30.51
C GLU A 133 -19.32 -0.77 -31.22
N ASP A 134 -18.93 0.38 -31.80
CA ASP A 134 -17.63 0.60 -32.44
C ASP A 134 -16.55 1.06 -31.45
N GLY A 135 -16.87 1.12 -30.15
CA GLY A 135 -15.98 1.53 -29.07
C GLY A 135 -15.77 3.05 -28.99
N GLN A 136 -16.50 3.85 -29.77
CA GLN A 136 -16.40 5.31 -29.76
C GLN A 136 -17.16 5.89 -28.58
N ILE A 137 -16.60 6.94 -27.95
CA ILE A 137 -17.25 7.62 -26.83
C ILE A 137 -18.46 8.41 -27.35
N THR A 138 -19.63 8.13 -26.79
CA THR A 138 -20.88 8.83 -27.10
C THR A 138 -21.31 9.77 -25.99
N TYR A 139 -20.81 9.57 -24.77
CA TYR A 139 -21.15 10.39 -23.61
C TYR A 139 -20.03 10.37 -22.57
N VAL A 140 -19.82 11.52 -21.93
CA VAL A 140 -18.84 11.74 -20.87
C VAL A 140 -19.42 12.70 -19.85
N GLU A 141 -19.28 12.38 -18.57
CA GLU A 141 -19.65 13.25 -17.45
C GLU A 141 -18.73 13.03 -16.25
N GLY A 142 -18.57 14.05 -15.42
CA GLY A 142 -17.94 13.92 -14.11
C GLY A 142 -18.69 12.90 -13.25
N ALA A 143 -17.96 11.96 -12.65
CA ALA A 143 -18.55 10.96 -11.77
C ALA A 143 -18.78 11.54 -10.37
N HIS A 144 -19.94 11.26 -9.78
CA HIS A 144 -20.23 11.62 -8.39
C HIS A 144 -19.62 10.63 -7.38
N GLU A 145 -19.38 9.39 -7.80
CA GLU A 145 -18.80 8.32 -6.99
C GLU A 145 -17.62 7.66 -7.73
N SER A 146 -16.63 7.22 -6.97
CA SER A 146 -15.52 6.41 -7.50
C SER A 146 -16.00 4.99 -7.77
N ALA A 147 -15.58 4.43 -8.91
CA ALA A 147 -15.90 3.06 -9.29
C ALA A 147 -14.86 2.53 -10.26
N THR A 148 -14.51 1.25 -10.19
CA THR A 148 -13.49 0.65 -11.07
C THR A 148 -13.89 0.59 -12.55
N SER A 149 -15.15 0.90 -12.86
CA SER A 149 -15.68 1.09 -14.22
C SER A 149 -15.57 2.52 -14.74
N HIS A 150 -15.33 3.51 -13.87
CA HIS A 150 -15.09 4.89 -14.26
C HIS A 150 -13.65 5.08 -14.74
N MET A 151 -13.39 6.19 -15.41
CA MET A 151 -12.06 6.59 -15.88
C MET A 151 -11.49 7.67 -14.97
N SER A 152 -10.22 7.54 -14.59
CA SER A 152 -9.46 8.57 -13.90
C SER A 152 -8.57 9.29 -14.93
N LEU A 153 -8.72 10.61 -14.98
CA LEU A 153 -7.92 11.51 -15.78
C LEU A 153 -7.02 12.30 -14.82
N ILE A 154 -5.71 12.12 -14.94
CA ILE A 154 -4.73 12.78 -14.09
C ILE A 154 -3.86 13.67 -14.97
N HIS A 155 -3.82 14.95 -14.62
CA HIS A 155 -2.86 15.89 -15.19
C HIS A 155 -1.87 16.29 -14.11
N CYS A 156 -0.59 16.14 -14.41
CA CYS A 156 0.50 16.48 -13.51
C CYS A 156 1.52 17.35 -14.24
N GLU A 157 1.92 18.46 -13.62
CA GLU A 157 3.04 19.29 -14.08
C GLU A 157 4.20 19.09 -13.12
N ILE A 158 5.33 18.66 -13.66
CA ILE A 158 6.54 18.33 -12.90
C ILE A 158 7.71 19.23 -13.30
N ALA A 159 8.79 19.20 -12.52
CA ALA A 159 10.03 19.86 -12.92
C ALA A 159 10.42 19.41 -14.34
N TYR A 160 10.90 20.35 -15.15
CA TYR A 160 11.27 20.09 -16.54
C TYR A 160 12.27 18.93 -16.63
N GLN A 161 11.98 18.00 -17.54
CA GLN A 161 12.80 16.84 -17.87
C GLN A 161 13.29 16.99 -19.31
N ASP A 162 14.57 16.67 -19.55
CA ASP A 162 15.11 16.60 -20.90
C ASP A 162 14.41 15.53 -21.74
N ASN A 163 14.28 15.79 -23.05
CA ASN A 163 13.55 14.91 -23.97
C ASN A 163 14.03 13.45 -23.96
N GLU A 164 15.32 13.22 -23.68
CA GLU A 164 15.91 11.88 -23.57
C GLU A 164 15.41 11.07 -22.37
N ASN A 165 14.88 11.72 -21.33
CA ASN A 165 14.39 11.08 -20.10
C ASN A 165 12.88 10.76 -20.15
N LEU A 166 12.13 11.35 -21.09
CA LEU A 166 10.66 11.27 -21.11
C LEU A 166 10.16 9.84 -21.33
N GLU A 167 10.79 9.08 -22.24
CA GLU A 167 10.39 7.70 -22.53
C GLU A 167 10.62 6.78 -21.32
N ALA A 168 11.76 6.92 -20.65
CA ALA A 168 12.07 6.16 -19.44
C ALA A 168 11.08 6.46 -18.30
N LEU A 169 10.75 7.75 -18.12
CA LEU A 169 9.75 8.18 -17.14
C LEU A 169 8.37 7.61 -17.46
N GLN A 170 7.96 7.64 -18.74
CA GLN A 170 6.71 7.05 -19.20
C GLN A 170 6.64 5.55 -18.90
N GLN A 171 7.68 4.79 -19.27
CA GLN A 171 7.74 3.34 -19.03
C GLN A 171 7.69 3.01 -17.53
N MET A 172 8.39 3.78 -16.70
CA MET A 172 8.36 3.62 -15.25
C MET A 172 6.94 3.80 -14.71
N LEU A 173 6.27 4.89 -15.05
CA LEU A 173 4.91 5.17 -14.56
C LEU A 173 3.89 4.13 -15.08
N MET A 174 3.98 3.72 -16.35
CA MET A 174 3.13 2.65 -16.89
C MET A 174 3.29 1.35 -16.09
N SER A 175 4.52 0.95 -15.76
CA SER A 175 4.78 -0.23 -14.92
C SER A 175 4.16 -0.14 -13.52
N LYS A 176 4.12 1.06 -12.94
CA LYS A 176 3.45 1.30 -11.65
C LYS A 176 1.94 1.15 -11.74
N ILE A 177 1.33 1.66 -12.81
CA ILE A 177 -0.11 1.52 -13.06
C ILE A 177 -0.45 0.04 -13.30
N ASP A 178 0.33 -0.69 -14.09
CA ASP A 178 0.14 -2.13 -14.32
C ASP A 178 0.21 -2.92 -13.00
N THR A 179 1.18 -2.57 -12.13
CA THR A 179 1.31 -3.17 -10.80
C THR A 179 0.07 -2.90 -9.95
N LEU A 180 -0.45 -1.68 -9.97
CA LEU A 180 -1.67 -1.31 -9.26
C LEU A 180 -2.89 -2.09 -9.77
N ASP A 181 -3.05 -2.19 -11.10
CA ASP A 181 -4.15 -2.94 -11.73
C ASP A 181 -4.13 -4.41 -11.33
N ILE A 182 -2.95 -5.04 -11.28
CA ILE A 182 -2.78 -6.42 -10.82
C ILE A 182 -3.25 -6.58 -9.37
N VAL A 183 -2.82 -5.69 -8.48
CA VAL A 183 -3.17 -5.76 -7.05
C VAL A 183 -4.66 -5.54 -6.82
N VAL A 184 -5.25 -4.52 -7.47
CA VAL A 184 -6.69 -4.22 -7.35
C VAL A 184 -7.53 -5.34 -7.97
N GLY A 185 -7.10 -5.91 -9.10
CA GLY A 185 -7.78 -7.03 -9.74
C GLY A 185 -7.86 -8.28 -8.87
N ASP A 186 -6.80 -8.57 -8.10
CA ASP A 186 -6.74 -9.73 -7.21
C ASP A 186 -7.30 -9.48 -5.80
N TRP A 187 -7.62 -8.24 -5.45
CA TRP A 187 -8.01 -7.86 -4.08
C TRP A 187 -9.16 -8.70 -3.51
N LYS A 188 -10.22 -8.94 -4.31
CA LYS A 188 -11.35 -9.78 -3.88
C LYS A 188 -10.92 -11.22 -3.61
N GLN A 189 -10.03 -11.77 -4.43
CA GLN A 189 -9.51 -13.12 -4.26
C GLN A 189 -8.63 -13.21 -3.00
N MET A 190 -7.78 -12.21 -2.73
CA MET A 190 -6.98 -12.16 -1.50
C MET A 190 -7.87 -12.11 -0.23
N ARG A 191 -8.97 -11.33 -0.25
CA ARG A 191 -9.94 -11.32 0.85
C ARG A 191 -10.69 -12.66 0.99
N ALA A 192 -10.99 -13.33 -0.12
CA ALA A 192 -11.61 -14.66 -0.09
C ALA A 192 -10.67 -15.69 0.55
N GLN A 193 -9.39 -15.71 0.15
CA GLN A 193 -8.37 -16.57 0.75
C GLN A 193 -8.29 -16.40 2.27
N LEU A 194 -8.28 -15.16 2.77
CA LEU A 194 -8.24 -14.93 4.22
C LEU A 194 -9.50 -15.42 4.94
N ASN A 195 -10.68 -15.32 4.31
CA ASN A 195 -11.91 -15.89 4.87
C ASN A 195 -11.87 -17.42 4.92
N ASP A 196 -11.36 -18.07 3.87
CA ASP A 196 -11.22 -19.53 3.82
C ASP A 196 -10.23 -20.02 4.90
N ILE A 197 -9.09 -19.33 5.04
CA ILE A 197 -8.09 -19.62 6.07
C ILE A 197 -8.69 -19.43 7.47
N LYS A 198 -9.46 -18.37 7.69
CA LYS A 198 -10.15 -18.12 8.96
C LYS A 198 -11.09 -19.29 9.32
N ALA A 199 -11.86 -19.78 8.33
CA ALA A 199 -12.74 -20.93 8.49
C ALA A 199 -11.96 -22.22 8.79
N GLU A 200 -10.86 -22.48 8.07
CA GLU A 200 -9.97 -23.62 8.31
C GLU A 200 -9.48 -23.61 9.77
N LEU A 201 -8.90 -22.50 10.23
CA LEU A 201 -8.35 -22.35 11.58
C LEU A 201 -9.41 -22.50 12.69
N SER A 202 -10.69 -22.25 12.41
CA SER A 202 -11.76 -22.44 13.40
C SER A 202 -12.03 -23.92 13.72
N SER A 203 -11.67 -24.82 12.81
CA SER A 203 -11.95 -26.26 12.90
C SER A 203 -10.74 -27.11 13.31
N LYS A 204 -9.54 -26.52 13.37
CA LYS A 204 -8.28 -27.23 13.63
C LYS A 204 -7.85 -27.11 15.09
N PRO A 205 -7.14 -28.11 15.64
CA PRO A 205 -6.46 -27.95 16.92
C PRO A 205 -5.29 -26.96 16.73
N LEU A 206 -5.44 -25.76 17.30
CA LEU A 206 -4.40 -24.73 17.23
C LEU A 206 -3.54 -24.75 18.49
N PRO A 207 -2.22 -24.51 18.36
CA PRO A 207 -1.40 -24.23 19.52
C PRO A 207 -1.84 -22.89 20.14
N GLU A 208 -2.25 -22.90 21.41
CA GLU A 208 -2.53 -21.67 22.19
C GLU A 208 -1.23 -21.01 22.67
N VAL A 209 -0.29 -20.82 21.75
CA VAL A 209 0.98 -20.18 22.01
C VAL A 209 0.84 -18.70 21.64
N PHE A 210 1.14 -17.83 22.60
CA PHE A 210 1.01 -16.36 22.56
C PHE A 210 -0.42 -15.80 22.59
N TYR A 211 -1.35 -16.35 21.82
CA TYR A 211 -2.71 -15.81 21.65
C TYR A 211 -3.79 -16.90 21.71
N SER A 212 -4.96 -16.54 22.24
CA SER A 212 -6.13 -17.43 22.23
C SER A 212 -6.74 -17.56 20.83
N GLN A 213 -7.44 -18.68 20.56
CA GLN A 213 -8.17 -18.88 19.30
C GLN A 213 -9.20 -17.75 19.05
N GLN A 214 -9.86 -17.27 20.10
CA GLN A 214 -10.82 -16.17 20.01
C GLN A 214 -10.16 -14.87 19.52
N GLU A 215 -8.97 -14.54 20.02
CA GLU A 215 -8.24 -13.34 19.59
C GLU A 215 -7.68 -13.48 18.18
N ILE A 216 -7.24 -14.68 17.78
CA ILE A 216 -6.83 -14.97 16.40
C ILE A 216 -8.00 -14.72 15.43
N GLN A 217 -9.17 -15.29 15.72
CA GLN A 217 -10.37 -15.11 14.88
C GLN A 217 -10.79 -13.63 14.82
N ALA A 218 -10.83 -12.96 15.98
CA ALA A 218 -11.14 -11.53 16.04
C ALA A 218 -10.13 -10.68 15.26
N PHE A 219 -8.85 -11.04 15.26
CA PHE A 219 -7.82 -10.34 14.48
C PHE A 219 -8.02 -10.52 12.97
N LEU A 220 -8.33 -11.73 12.52
CA LEU A 220 -8.60 -11.99 11.09
C LEU A 220 -9.86 -11.24 10.63
N ASP A 221 -10.89 -11.17 11.46
CA ASP A 221 -12.07 -10.32 11.20
C ASP A 221 -11.69 -8.84 11.14
N TRP A 222 -10.87 -8.36 12.08
CA TRP A 222 -10.40 -6.98 12.09
C TRP A 222 -9.60 -6.62 10.84
N ILE A 223 -8.71 -7.51 10.39
CA ILE A 223 -7.96 -7.37 9.12
C ILE A 223 -8.91 -7.30 7.92
N LEU A 224 -9.96 -8.14 7.90
CA LEU A 224 -10.98 -8.14 6.87
C LEU A 224 -11.90 -6.91 6.92
N ASP A 225 -12.03 -6.25 8.07
CA ASP A 225 -12.83 -5.03 8.27
C ASP A 225 -12.05 -3.76 7.90
N ASP A 226 -11.39 -3.79 6.73
CA ASP A 226 -10.65 -2.68 6.12
C ASP A 226 -9.52 -2.06 6.98
N HIS A 227 -8.97 -2.82 7.94
CA HIS A 227 -7.76 -2.42 8.69
C HIS A 227 -6.45 -2.80 8.00
N PHE A 228 -6.53 -3.53 6.88
CA PHE A 228 -5.37 -3.96 6.09
C PHE A 228 -5.64 -3.85 4.58
N ILE A 229 -4.72 -3.20 3.88
CA ILE A 229 -4.70 -3.15 2.42
C ILE A 229 -3.90 -4.36 1.93
N PHE A 230 -4.57 -5.31 1.29
CA PHE A 230 -3.94 -6.48 0.70
C PHE A 230 -3.19 -6.11 -0.58
N LEU A 231 -1.89 -6.40 -0.60
CA LEU A 231 -1.02 -6.17 -1.76
C LEU A 231 -0.57 -7.47 -2.43
N GLY A 232 -0.49 -8.57 -1.69
CA GLY A 232 -0.15 -9.87 -2.26
C GLY A 232 -0.45 -11.01 -1.31
N TYR A 233 -0.66 -12.18 -1.89
CA TYR A 233 -0.89 -13.43 -1.18
C TYR A 233 -0.11 -14.56 -1.84
N ARG A 234 0.39 -15.51 -1.06
CA ARG A 234 0.93 -16.77 -1.59
C ARG A 234 0.89 -17.87 -0.54
N GLU A 235 0.69 -19.10 -1.00
CA GLU A 235 0.72 -20.29 -0.15
C GLU A 235 2.09 -20.97 -0.19
N TYR A 236 2.52 -21.47 0.96
CA TYR A 236 3.74 -22.25 1.12
C TYR A 236 3.47 -23.56 1.84
N ARG A 237 4.15 -24.61 1.39
CA ARG A 237 4.20 -25.92 2.03
C ARG A 237 5.58 -26.13 2.66
N LEU A 238 5.59 -26.67 3.87
CA LEU A 238 6.80 -27.08 4.56
C LEU A 238 7.04 -28.57 4.31
N GLU A 239 8.22 -28.93 3.81
CA GLU A 239 8.63 -30.32 3.63
C GLU A 239 9.95 -30.59 4.34
N GLY A 240 10.15 -31.84 4.78
CA GLY A 240 11.21 -32.21 5.72
C GLY A 240 10.67 -32.25 7.16
N GLY A 241 11.19 -33.18 7.96
CA GLY A 241 10.58 -33.54 9.26
C GLY A 241 9.82 -34.87 9.22
N HIS A 242 10.40 -35.86 8.54
CA HIS A 242 10.11 -37.26 8.84
C HIS A 242 10.53 -37.56 10.28
N GLU A 243 9.65 -38.25 11.00
CA GLU A 243 9.87 -38.85 12.31
C GLU A 243 11.26 -39.49 12.41
N ILE A 244 12.16 -38.93 13.22
CA ILE A 244 13.26 -39.71 13.80
C ILE A 244 13.50 -39.19 15.21
N GLU A 245 13.12 -40.01 16.20
CA GLU A 245 13.74 -39.99 17.52
C GLU A 245 15.27 -40.08 17.30
N VAL A 246 15.99 -39.00 17.62
CA VAL A 246 17.46 -38.91 17.64
C VAL A 246 18.15 -38.79 16.25
N ALA A 247 17.88 -37.72 15.49
CA ALA A 247 18.84 -37.12 14.54
C ALA A 247 18.43 -35.67 14.18
N GLU A 248 19.41 -34.78 13.93
CA GLU A 248 19.28 -33.32 13.96
C GLU A 248 18.08 -32.71 13.18
N PRO A 249 17.27 -31.82 13.80
CA PRO A 249 16.13 -31.19 13.15
C PRO A 249 16.59 -30.01 12.28
N THR A 250 17.13 -30.23 11.07
CA THR A 250 17.63 -29.07 10.28
C THR A 250 17.51 -29.09 8.74
N ASN A 251 16.86 -30.06 8.11
CA ASN A 251 16.51 -29.97 6.68
C ASN A 251 15.01 -29.74 6.50
N LEU A 252 14.56 -28.54 6.82
CA LEU A 252 13.23 -28.06 6.45
C LEU A 252 13.36 -27.19 5.20
N ASP A 253 12.59 -27.55 4.19
CA ASP A 253 12.46 -26.82 2.93
C ASP A 253 11.06 -26.22 2.84
N LEU A 254 11.00 -24.97 2.39
CA LEU A 254 9.76 -24.25 2.19
C LEU A 254 9.50 -24.10 0.69
N PHE A 255 8.41 -24.68 0.22
CA PHE A 255 8.00 -24.66 -1.19
C PHE A 255 6.86 -23.68 -1.38
N ALA A 256 7.05 -22.70 -2.26
CA ALA A 256 5.98 -21.82 -2.71
C ALA A 256 5.10 -22.60 -3.67
N ILE A 257 3.81 -22.71 -3.36
CA ILE A 257 2.87 -23.52 -4.14
C ILE A 257 2.58 -22.83 -5.47
N GLY A 258 2.64 -23.59 -6.55
CA GLY A 258 2.33 -23.14 -7.91
C GLY A 258 0.91 -22.59 -8.03
N ASN A 259 0.71 -21.54 -8.83
CA ASN A 259 -0.59 -20.88 -9.05
C ASN A 259 -1.30 -20.29 -7.80
N SER A 260 -0.69 -20.35 -6.61
CA SER A 260 -1.27 -19.77 -5.40
C SER A 260 -1.05 -18.26 -5.25
N GLY A 261 -0.11 -17.69 -6.01
CA GLY A 261 0.34 -16.31 -5.88
C GLY A 261 -0.66 -15.30 -6.45
N LEU A 262 -1.02 -14.29 -5.67
CA LEU A 262 -1.89 -13.17 -6.05
C LEU A 262 -1.19 -11.82 -5.80
N GLY A 263 -1.64 -10.78 -6.52
CA GLY A 263 -1.10 -9.42 -6.42
C GLY A 263 0.42 -9.38 -6.66
N LEU A 264 1.14 -8.71 -5.75
CA LEU A 264 2.60 -8.58 -5.78
C LEU A 264 3.37 -9.90 -5.61
N LEU A 265 2.68 -10.98 -5.21
CA LEU A 265 3.27 -12.31 -5.00
C LEU A 265 2.87 -13.32 -6.09
N ARG A 266 2.26 -12.87 -7.20
CA ARG A 266 2.11 -13.68 -8.41
C ARG A 266 3.45 -14.29 -8.83
N GLY A 267 3.42 -15.49 -9.36
CA GLY A 267 4.64 -16.24 -9.67
C GLY A 267 4.38 -17.46 -10.52
N SER A 268 5.31 -18.41 -10.43
CA SER A 268 5.33 -19.65 -11.22
C SER A 268 4.06 -20.49 -11.07
N GLU A 269 3.68 -21.15 -12.17
CA GLU A 269 2.63 -22.16 -12.18
C GLU A 269 3.03 -23.43 -11.43
N GLU A 270 4.33 -23.69 -11.34
CA GLU A 270 4.91 -24.83 -10.63
C GLU A 270 5.41 -24.47 -9.23
N ASP A 271 5.43 -25.47 -8.34
CA ASP A 271 6.04 -25.39 -7.02
C ASP A 271 7.53 -25.05 -7.12
N LYS A 272 7.97 -24.08 -6.32
CA LYS A 272 9.38 -23.66 -6.29
C LYS A 272 9.89 -23.54 -4.87
N ILE A 273 11.14 -23.98 -4.66
CA ILE A 273 11.83 -23.76 -3.39
C ILE A 273 11.94 -22.26 -3.13
N SER A 274 11.58 -21.84 -1.91
CA SER A 274 11.73 -20.47 -1.47
C SER A 274 13.21 -20.16 -1.20
N GLU A 275 13.89 -19.57 -2.19
CA GLU A 275 15.31 -19.21 -2.08
C GLU A 275 15.62 -18.38 -0.83
N SER A 276 14.75 -17.40 -0.52
CA SER A 276 14.91 -16.53 0.64
C SER A 276 14.84 -17.28 1.98
N PHE A 277 14.09 -18.39 2.04
CA PHE A 277 14.02 -19.24 3.22
C PHE A 277 15.22 -20.19 3.25
N ASN A 278 15.57 -20.77 2.10
CA ASN A 278 16.64 -21.75 2.01
C ASN A 278 18.01 -21.16 2.43
N GLN A 279 18.24 -19.88 2.10
CA GLN A 279 19.46 -19.14 2.47
C GLN A 279 19.53 -18.73 3.96
N LEU A 280 18.47 -18.94 4.75
CA LEU A 280 18.49 -18.55 6.16
C LEU A 280 19.41 -19.45 7.00
N PRO A 281 20.13 -18.88 7.98
CA PRO A 281 20.81 -19.64 9.01
C PRO A 281 19.85 -20.59 9.74
N LYS A 282 20.39 -21.74 10.19
CA LYS A 282 19.62 -22.80 10.89
C LYS A 282 18.75 -22.27 12.03
N GLY A 283 19.28 -21.38 12.88
CA GLY A 283 18.54 -20.81 14.01
C GLY A 283 17.34 -19.95 13.58
N LEU A 284 17.44 -19.23 12.45
CA LEU A 284 16.31 -18.46 11.92
C LEU A 284 15.25 -19.36 11.29
N LYS A 285 15.65 -20.44 10.61
CA LYS A 285 14.69 -21.45 10.13
C LYS A 285 13.89 -22.01 11.30
N GLN A 286 14.55 -22.39 12.39
CA GLN A 286 13.89 -22.91 13.60
C GLN A 286 12.91 -21.91 14.22
N LEU A 287 13.30 -20.64 14.34
CA LEU A 287 12.44 -19.59 14.89
C LEU A 287 11.18 -19.35 14.03
N LEU A 288 11.34 -19.36 12.70
CA LEU A 288 10.22 -19.19 11.77
C LEU A 288 9.30 -20.42 11.74
N THR A 289 9.81 -21.61 12.04
CA THR A 289 9.02 -22.85 12.09
C THR A 289 8.50 -23.18 13.50
N GLU A 290 8.70 -22.29 14.47
CA GLU A 290 8.16 -22.46 15.81
C GLU A 290 6.62 -22.46 15.75
N PRO A 291 5.92 -23.40 16.42
CA PRO A 291 4.46 -23.49 16.37
C PRO A 291 3.77 -22.26 16.99
N ARG A 292 3.43 -21.29 16.13
CA ARG A 292 2.59 -20.13 16.44
C ARG A 292 1.58 -19.96 15.31
N VAL A 293 0.37 -19.47 15.57
CA VAL A 293 -0.65 -19.37 14.51
C VAL A 293 -0.42 -18.16 13.61
N LEU A 294 -0.11 -17.00 14.21
CA LEU A 294 0.05 -15.73 13.51
C LEU A 294 1.44 -15.14 13.73
N MET A 295 2.01 -14.56 12.67
CA MET A 295 3.24 -13.79 12.70
C MET A 295 3.04 -12.48 11.95
N LEU A 296 3.31 -11.35 12.64
CA LEU A 296 3.29 -10.01 12.05
C LEU A 296 4.70 -9.43 12.09
N SER A 297 5.18 -8.96 10.95
CA SER A 297 6.49 -8.32 10.84
C SER A 297 6.52 -7.30 9.70
N LYS A 298 7.65 -6.61 9.51
CA LYS A 298 7.88 -5.78 8.32
C LYS A 298 8.62 -6.58 7.27
N SER A 299 8.13 -6.51 6.05
CA SER A 299 8.83 -6.98 4.86
C SER A 299 10.11 -6.16 4.64
N SER A 300 11.12 -6.79 4.03
CA SER A 300 12.31 -6.10 3.53
C SER A 300 12.05 -5.27 2.27
N ARG A 301 10.85 -5.37 1.70
CA ARG A 301 10.43 -4.65 0.49
C ARG A 301 9.49 -3.50 0.84
N VAL A 302 9.77 -2.36 0.22
CA VAL A 302 8.89 -1.19 0.25
C VAL A 302 7.71 -1.40 -0.69
N SER A 303 6.54 -0.87 -0.34
CA SER A 303 5.36 -0.94 -1.20
C SER A 303 5.63 -0.21 -2.52
N PRO A 304 5.36 -0.83 -3.68
CA PRO A 304 5.50 -0.17 -4.97
C PRO A 304 4.33 0.75 -5.30
N ILE A 305 3.25 0.72 -4.51
CA ILE A 305 2.00 1.49 -4.71
C ILE A 305 1.51 2.13 -3.41
N HIS A 306 0.60 3.11 -3.52
CA HIS A 306 -0.02 3.91 -2.46
C HIS A 306 0.92 4.77 -1.61
N ARG A 307 1.93 4.20 -0.95
CA ARG A 307 2.94 4.96 -0.19
C ARG A 307 4.26 4.20 -0.04
N SER A 308 5.37 4.93 -0.07
CA SER A 308 6.73 4.38 0.03
C SER A 308 7.11 4.00 1.47
N VAL A 309 6.52 2.93 1.99
CA VAL A 309 6.85 2.36 3.31
C VAL A 309 7.11 0.86 3.22
N TYR A 310 7.90 0.31 4.15
CA TYR A 310 8.05 -1.14 4.27
C TYR A 310 6.69 -1.80 4.47
N MET A 311 6.41 -2.81 3.64
CA MET A 311 5.14 -3.52 3.70
C MET A 311 5.02 -4.32 4.99
N ASP A 312 3.79 -4.50 5.45
CA ASP A 312 3.45 -5.39 6.54
C ASP A 312 3.35 -6.83 6.01
N PHE A 313 3.98 -7.74 6.74
CA PHE A 313 3.94 -9.17 6.49
C PHE A 313 3.03 -9.82 7.52
N LEU A 314 2.03 -10.57 7.04
CA LEU A 314 1.16 -11.40 7.86
C LEU A 314 1.35 -12.86 7.43
N GLY A 315 2.07 -13.61 8.25
CA GLY A 315 2.24 -15.04 8.13
C GLY A 315 1.21 -15.77 8.99
N ILE A 316 0.56 -16.77 8.41
CA ILE A 316 -0.42 -17.61 9.09
C ILE A 316 0.00 -19.06 8.91
N HIS A 317 0.38 -19.72 10.00
CA HIS A 317 0.83 -21.10 9.94
C HIS A 317 -0.31 -22.07 9.63
N LYS A 318 0.01 -23.07 8.81
CA LYS A 318 -0.89 -24.15 8.41
C LYS A 318 -0.69 -25.37 9.29
N PHE A 319 -1.77 -25.98 9.76
CA PHE A 319 -1.70 -27.15 10.63
C PHE A 319 -2.49 -28.33 10.06
N ASP A 320 -1.96 -29.53 10.21
CA ASP A 320 -2.71 -30.76 9.92
C ASP A 320 -3.74 -31.08 11.02
N ASP A 321 -4.48 -32.18 10.86
CA ASP A 321 -5.49 -32.62 11.84
C ASP A 321 -4.91 -33.00 13.21
N ASN A 322 -3.60 -33.23 13.28
CA ASN A 322 -2.87 -33.55 14.52
C ASN A 322 -2.21 -32.31 15.14
N GLY A 323 -2.40 -31.12 14.57
CA GLY A 323 -1.77 -29.88 15.04
C GLY A 323 -0.30 -29.72 14.64
N LYS A 324 0.21 -30.52 13.69
CA LYS A 324 1.57 -30.39 13.16
C LYS A 324 1.62 -29.25 12.12
N LEU A 325 2.66 -28.42 12.20
CA LEU A 325 2.94 -27.38 11.20
C LEU A 325 3.28 -28.01 9.84
N ILE A 326 2.50 -27.67 8.80
CA ILE A 326 2.66 -28.19 7.43
C ILE A 326 2.93 -27.11 6.38
N GLY A 327 2.93 -25.83 6.76
CA GLY A 327 3.13 -24.74 5.82
C GLY A 327 2.76 -23.38 6.38
N GLU A 328 2.63 -22.40 5.48
CA GLU A 328 2.31 -21.01 5.81
C GLU A 328 1.48 -20.37 4.69
N TYR A 329 0.44 -19.64 5.07
CA TYR A 329 -0.21 -18.65 4.21
C TYR A 329 0.45 -17.29 4.42
N ARG A 330 0.91 -16.67 3.34
CA ARG A 330 1.65 -15.42 3.39
C ARG A 330 0.87 -14.31 2.75
N PHE A 331 0.56 -13.28 3.53
CA PHE A 331 0.04 -12.02 3.04
C PHE A 331 1.09 -10.92 3.17
N ILE A 332 1.16 -10.06 2.16
CA ILE A 332 1.85 -8.77 2.24
C ILE A 332 0.87 -7.64 1.98
N GLY A 333 1.04 -6.55 2.70
CA GLY A 333 0.10 -5.44 2.62
C GLY A 333 0.52 -4.22 3.42
N LEU A 334 -0.46 -3.39 3.76
CA LEU A 334 -0.26 -2.20 4.57
C LEU A 334 -1.40 -2.08 5.58
N LEU A 335 -1.09 -1.92 6.87
CA LEU A 335 -2.05 -1.47 7.86
C LEU A 335 -2.56 -0.06 7.49
N THR A 336 -3.89 0.12 7.57
CA THR A 336 -4.51 1.40 7.18
C THR A 336 -4.23 2.51 8.19
N SER A 337 -4.43 3.77 7.79
CA SER A 337 -4.34 4.90 8.73
C SER A 337 -5.30 4.74 9.92
N GLN A 338 -6.49 4.19 9.68
CA GLN A 338 -7.47 3.86 10.71
C GLN A 338 -6.90 2.87 11.73
N ALA A 339 -6.21 1.82 11.29
CA ALA A 339 -5.56 0.86 12.17
C ALA A 339 -4.56 1.51 13.15
N TYR A 340 -3.83 2.54 12.71
CA TYR A 340 -2.89 3.27 13.57
C TYR A 340 -3.56 4.26 14.53
N GLN A 341 -4.78 4.72 14.22
CA GLN A 341 -5.52 5.68 15.04
C GLN A 341 -6.32 5.02 16.18
N LEU A 342 -6.57 3.71 16.10
CA LEU A 342 -7.25 2.96 17.16
C LEU A 342 -6.41 2.88 18.43
N THR A 343 -7.13 2.80 19.56
CA THR A 343 -6.51 2.43 20.84
C THR A 343 -6.11 0.95 20.81
N VAL A 344 -5.07 0.61 21.55
CA VAL A 344 -4.55 -0.77 21.67
C VAL A 344 -5.64 -1.75 22.14
N GLN A 345 -6.66 -1.26 22.85
CA GLN A 345 -7.77 -2.08 23.37
C GLN A 345 -8.77 -2.48 22.28
N GLN A 346 -8.82 -1.72 21.17
CA GLN A 346 -9.69 -1.99 20.03
C GLN A 346 -9.03 -2.92 19.00
N ILE A 347 -7.73 -3.18 19.13
CA ILE A 347 -6.97 -4.02 18.20
C ILE A 347 -6.81 -5.42 18.82
N PRO A 348 -7.40 -6.48 18.24
CA PRO A 348 -7.20 -7.84 18.70
C PRO A 348 -5.72 -8.24 18.73
N LEU A 349 -5.35 -9.25 19.51
CA LEU A 349 -3.96 -9.60 19.88
C LEU A 349 -3.28 -8.54 20.76
N LEU A 350 -3.31 -7.27 20.35
CA LEU A 350 -2.70 -6.18 21.11
C LEU A 350 -3.45 -5.87 22.40
N ARG A 351 -4.79 -5.96 22.39
CA ARG A 351 -5.60 -5.84 23.62
C ARG A 351 -5.29 -6.95 24.61
N GLU A 352 -5.09 -8.19 24.14
CA GLU A 352 -4.70 -9.32 24.99
C GLU A 352 -3.31 -9.05 25.61
N LYS A 353 -2.35 -8.63 24.77
CA LYS A 353 -0.99 -8.27 25.20
C LYS A 353 -0.98 -7.13 26.21
N ALA A 354 -1.74 -6.06 25.96
CA ALA A 354 -1.89 -4.95 26.90
C ALA A 354 -2.51 -5.39 28.22
N ASN A 355 -3.54 -6.23 28.19
CA ASN A 355 -4.17 -6.76 29.41
C ASN A 355 -3.17 -7.59 30.25
N LYS A 356 -2.32 -8.40 29.61
CA LYS A 356 -1.24 -9.15 30.28
C LYS A 356 -0.23 -8.20 30.94
N ILE A 357 0.24 -7.17 30.22
CA ILE A 357 1.16 -6.15 30.75
C ILE A 357 0.53 -5.41 31.95
N MET A 358 -0.74 -5.01 31.85
CA MET A 358 -1.46 -4.34 32.93
C MET A 358 -1.66 -5.25 34.14
N ALA A 359 -1.85 -6.56 33.95
CA ALA A 359 -1.94 -7.53 35.03
C ALA A 359 -0.60 -7.71 35.75
N MET A 360 0.52 -7.78 35.02
CA MET A 360 1.87 -7.86 35.59
C MET A 360 2.24 -6.64 36.46
N ALA A 361 1.65 -5.48 36.15
CA ALA A 361 1.92 -4.24 36.90
C ALA A 361 1.21 -4.21 38.28
N GLU A 362 0.22 -5.06 38.51
CA GLU A 362 -0.58 -5.14 39.76
C GLU A 362 -1.15 -3.78 40.25
N LEU A 363 -1.44 -2.87 39.31
CA LEU A 363 -1.93 -1.52 39.64
C LEU A 363 -3.45 -1.53 39.88
N PRO A 364 -3.96 -0.76 40.87
CA PRO A 364 -5.39 -0.60 41.09
C PRO A 364 -6.10 -0.08 39.83
N ARG A 365 -7.09 -0.83 39.34
CA ARG A 365 -7.88 -0.44 38.15
C ARG A 365 -8.51 0.93 38.35
N GLY A 366 -8.44 1.78 37.32
CA GLY A 366 -8.96 3.15 37.37
C GLY A 366 -8.10 4.14 38.18
N GLY A 367 -7.00 3.68 38.80
CA GLY A 367 -6.05 4.57 39.46
C GLY A 367 -5.22 5.40 38.48
N HIS A 368 -4.61 6.49 38.97
CA HIS A 368 -3.75 7.35 38.16
C HIS A 368 -2.60 6.57 37.49
N ALA A 369 -1.90 5.72 38.26
CA ALA A 369 -0.81 4.88 37.73
C ALA A 369 -1.30 3.89 36.65
N TYR A 370 -2.51 3.34 36.82
CA TYR A 370 -3.12 2.44 35.84
C TYR A 370 -3.40 3.16 34.51
N HIS A 371 -4.04 4.33 34.58
CA HIS A 371 -4.30 5.15 33.38
C HIS A 371 -3.02 5.60 32.69
N LYS A 372 -2.01 5.95 33.48
CA LYS A 372 -0.70 6.35 32.96
C LYS A 372 0.01 5.21 32.22
N LEU A 373 0.08 4.02 32.81
CA LEU A 373 0.69 2.86 32.17
C LEU A 373 -0.04 2.53 30.86
N MET A 374 -1.37 2.55 30.88
CA MET A 374 -2.18 2.33 29.69
C MET A 374 -1.99 3.41 28.62
N HIS A 375 -1.79 4.66 29.03
CA HIS A 375 -1.44 5.74 28.11
C HIS A 375 -0.08 5.47 27.45
N VAL A 376 0.94 5.07 28.21
CA VAL A 376 2.26 4.69 27.65
C VAL A 376 2.10 3.57 26.62
N ILE A 377 1.35 2.50 26.93
CA ILE A 377 1.07 1.41 25.98
C ILE A 377 0.42 1.96 24.69
N ASN A 378 -0.57 2.83 24.81
CA ASN A 378 -1.24 3.46 23.67
C ASN A 378 -0.35 4.42 22.85
N THR A 379 0.77 4.89 23.41
CA THR A 379 1.74 5.75 22.71
C THR A 379 2.86 4.99 22.01
N LEU A 380 3.06 3.70 22.32
CA LEU A 380 4.08 2.89 21.64
C LEU A 380 3.74 2.65 20.16
N PRO A 381 4.75 2.55 19.28
CA PRO A 381 4.55 2.11 17.90
C PRO A 381 3.83 0.76 17.84
N ARG A 382 2.87 0.63 16.93
CA ARG A 382 2.04 -0.59 16.82
C ARG A 382 2.90 -1.77 16.38
N ASP A 383 3.86 -1.53 15.50
CA ASP A 383 4.81 -2.54 15.03
C ASP A 383 5.61 -3.14 16.20
N ASP A 384 6.08 -2.32 17.14
CA ASP A 384 6.79 -2.77 18.34
C ASP A 384 5.86 -3.61 19.24
N LEU A 385 4.60 -3.18 19.40
CA LEU A 385 3.60 -3.91 20.18
C LEU A 385 3.27 -5.27 19.56
N PHE A 386 3.24 -5.39 18.23
CA PHE A 386 3.01 -6.68 17.56
C PHE A 386 4.22 -7.61 17.71
N GLN A 387 5.44 -7.10 17.50
CA GLN A 387 6.66 -7.90 17.39
C GLN A 387 7.24 -8.31 18.75
N ALA A 388 7.24 -7.43 19.75
CA ALA A 388 7.85 -7.72 21.05
C ALA A 388 6.96 -8.60 21.94
N SER A 389 7.58 -9.45 22.75
CA SER A 389 6.89 -10.27 23.75
C SER A 389 6.34 -9.43 24.91
N VAL A 390 5.44 -9.99 25.72
CA VAL A 390 4.92 -9.33 26.93
C VAL A 390 6.05 -9.06 27.91
N GLU A 391 6.97 -10.02 28.04
CA GLU A 391 8.11 -10.04 28.94
C GLU A 391 9.13 -8.95 28.58
N GLU A 392 9.31 -8.67 27.28
CA GLU A 392 10.16 -7.58 26.79
C GLU A 392 9.46 -6.21 26.93
N LEU A 393 8.17 -6.12 26.65
CA LEU A 393 7.42 -4.86 26.70
C LEU A 393 7.20 -4.34 28.11
N TYR A 394 6.91 -5.22 29.07
CA TYR A 394 6.62 -4.83 30.45
C TYR A 394 7.70 -3.93 31.09
N PRO A 395 9.00 -4.28 31.09
CA PRO A 395 10.04 -3.42 31.65
C PRO A 395 10.18 -2.09 30.91
N ILE A 396 9.98 -2.06 29.58
CA ILE A 396 10.07 -0.85 28.76
C ILE A 396 8.93 0.12 29.12
N VAL A 397 7.69 -0.36 29.09
CA VAL A 397 6.49 0.44 29.39
C VAL A 397 6.55 0.94 30.84
N SER A 398 6.94 0.07 31.79
CA SER A 398 7.09 0.43 33.19
C SER A 398 8.17 1.50 33.39
N GLY A 399 9.32 1.36 32.73
CA GLY A 399 10.41 2.33 32.78
C GLY A 399 9.99 3.71 32.24
N ILE A 400 9.31 3.76 31.08
CA ILE A 400 8.79 5.01 30.50
C ILE A 400 7.77 5.65 31.46
N SER A 401 6.85 4.87 32.02
CA SER A 401 5.86 5.34 32.98
C SER A 401 6.55 5.99 34.19
N GLN A 402 7.55 5.33 34.79
CA GLN A 402 8.29 5.89 35.94
C GLN A 402 9.09 7.16 35.58
N LEU A 403 9.67 7.24 34.37
CA LEU A 403 10.41 8.42 33.93
C LEU A 403 9.51 9.65 33.76
N GLN A 404 8.28 9.47 33.30
CA GLN A 404 7.32 10.57 33.19
C GLN A 404 6.93 11.17 34.56
N ASP A 405 7.12 10.47 35.68
CA ASP A 405 6.93 11.05 37.03
C ASP A 405 8.09 11.97 37.44
N LYS A 406 9.28 11.75 36.88
CA LYS A 406 10.44 12.60 37.09
C LYS A 406 10.44 13.72 36.04
N ARG A 407 9.73 14.80 36.33
CA ARG A 407 9.72 16.05 35.54
C ARG A 407 11.16 16.60 35.37
N ALA A 408 11.90 16.14 34.36
CA ALA A 408 13.11 16.79 33.84
C ALA A 408 13.67 16.22 32.51
N TYR A 409 13.36 14.98 32.10
CA TYR A 409 14.10 14.36 30.96
C TYR A 409 13.24 13.61 29.92
N ALA A 410 11.91 13.76 29.96
CA ALA A 410 10.98 12.92 29.18
C ALA A 410 11.17 13.01 27.64
N TYR A 411 11.69 14.12 27.10
CA TYR A 411 11.88 14.26 25.65
C TYR A 411 13.13 13.56 25.10
N LEU A 412 14.15 13.30 25.91
CA LEU A 412 15.42 12.69 25.45
C LEU A 412 15.43 11.16 25.60
N ALA A 413 14.67 10.59 26.55
CA ALA A 413 14.67 9.15 26.78
C ALA A 413 13.79 8.37 25.79
N VAL A 414 12.64 8.93 25.38
CA VAL A 414 11.73 8.28 24.42
C VAL A 414 12.37 8.15 23.04
N SER A 415 13.13 9.14 22.58
CA SER A 415 13.87 9.10 21.30
C SER A 415 15.10 8.20 21.36
N THR A 416 15.70 8.00 22.53
CA THR A 416 16.91 7.18 22.68
C THR A 416 16.55 5.70 22.82
N ILE A 417 15.44 5.36 23.49
CA ILE A 417 14.99 3.96 23.64
C ILE A 417 14.33 3.46 22.35
N THR A 418 13.55 4.27 21.63
CA THR A 418 13.09 3.91 20.27
C THR A 418 14.27 3.75 19.30
N ASN A 419 15.34 4.55 19.43
CA ASN A 419 16.56 4.37 18.62
C ASN A 419 17.41 3.15 18.98
N VAL A 420 17.36 2.66 20.23
CA VAL A 420 18.06 1.44 20.63
C VAL A 420 17.29 0.19 20.16
N LEU A 421 15.95 0.23 20.23
CA LEU A 421 15.11 -0.80 19.62
C LEU A 421 15.26 -0.80 18.09
N SER A 422 15.28 0.36 17.43
CA SER A 422 15.54 0.44 15.97
C SER A 422 16.96 0.02 15.57
N ARG A 423 17.96 0.13 16.46
CA ARG A 423 19.33 -0.37 16.22
C ARG A 423 19.49 -1.87 16.46
N ALA A 424 18.81 -2.45 17.44
CA ALA A 424 18.70 -3.90 17.58
C ALA A 424 17.92 -4.51 16.39
N TRP A 425 16.92 -3.77 15.90
CA TRP A 425 16.16 -4.04 14.68
C TRP A 425 17.07 -4.03 13.43
N PHE A 426 18.03 -3.11 13.36
CA PHE A 426 19.05 -3.07 12.31
C PHE A 426 19.93 -4.34 12.33
N ILE A 427 20.23 -4.96 13.47
CA ILE A 427 21.05 -6.18 13.51
C ILE A 427 20.28 -7.39 12.95
N PHE A 428 18.99 -7.53 13.27
CA PHE A 428 18.16 -8.62 12.72
C PHE A 428 17.90 -8.43 11.20
N HIS A 429 17.69 -7.19 10.75
CA HIS A 429 17.51 -6.84 9.33
C HIS A 429 18.83 -6.84 8.52
N VAL A 430 19.97 -6.45 9.11
CA VAL A 430 21.29 -6.50 8.47
C VAL A 430 21.76 -7.93 8.32
N ILE A 431 21.49 -8.82 9.26
CA ILE A 431 21.83 -10.25 9.09
C ILE A 431 21.01 -10.89 7.94
N SER A 432 19.74 -10.49 7.77
CA SER A 432 18.91 -10.93 6.64
C SER A 432 19.32 -10.33 5.29
N SER A 433 19.76 -9.08 5.26
CA SER A 433 20.13 -8.36 4.01
C SER A 433 21.58 -8.52 3.59
N THR A 434 22.52 -8.70 4.52
CA THR A 434 23.95 -8.98 4.20
C THR A 434 24.15 -10.35 3.58
N LEU A 435 23.31 -11.33 3.91
CA LEU A 435 23.30 -12.63 3.23
C LEU A 435 22.79 -12.53 1.78
N SER A 436 21.86 -11.62 1.49
CA SER A 436 21.40 -11.34 0.13
C SER A 436 22.42 -10.53 -0.69
N TYR A 437 23.15 -9.60 -0.06
CA TYR A 437 24.21 -8.82 -0.72
C TYR A 437 25.46 -9.64 -1.04
N ALA A 438 25.81 -10.64 -0.21
CA ALA A 438 26.94 -11.53 -0.45
C ALA A 438 26.72 -12.48 -1.64
N SER A 439 25.48 -12.66 -2.12
CA SER A 439 25.15 -13.47 -3.30
C SER A 439 25.34 -12.74 -4.63
N LYS A 440 25.41 -11.39 -4.64
CA LYS A 440 25.59 -10.60 -5.87
C LYS A 440 27.05 -10.44 -6.31
N TYR A 441 28.03 -10.84 -5.50
CA TYR A 441 29.47 -10.69 -5.80
C TYR A 441 30.26 -12.01 -5.83
N LYS A 442 29.59 -13.16 -6.01
CA LYS A 442 30.25 -14.44 -6.37
C LYS A 442 29.98 -14.81 -7.83
N THR A 443 30.33 -13.90 -8.73
CA THR A 443 30.69 -14.24 -10.11
C THR A 443 31.74 -13.24 -10.57
N PHE A 444 32.99 -13.53 -10.25
CA PHE A 444 34.18 -13.28 -11.05
C PHE A 444 35.13 -14.43 -10.83
#